data_AF-A0A8T4TIK6-F1
#
_entry.id   AF-A0A8T4TIK6-F1
#
_cell.length_a   1.000
_cell.length_b   1.000
_cell.length_c   1.000
_cell.angle_alpha   90.00
_cell.angle_beta   90.00
_cell.angle_gamma   90.00
#
_symmetry.space_group_name_H-M   'P 1'
#
loop_
_entity.id
_entity.type
_entity.pdbx_description
1 polymer ?
#
loop_
_entity_poly.entity_id
_entity_poly.type
_entity_poly.pdbx_seq_one_letter_code
_entity_poly.pdbx_strand_id
1 'polypeptide(L)'
;MSSEVEEQKKIQEKILEIESMAKKFMTQEAIERYGRLKSAHQQKALQAMVLIAHLGSQNQIKEKITDEQFKDILMRLEPEKRETKIIRK
;
A
#
# COMPACT_ATOMS: atom_id res chain seq x y z
N MET A 1 21.24 -20.00 -12.63
CA MET A 1 21.15 -18.63 -13.18
C MET A 1 19.81 -18.32 -13.84
N SER A 2 19.08 -19.28 -14.45
CA SER A 2 17.76 -19.00 -15.06
C SER A 2 16.61 -18.89 -14.03
N SER A 3 16.69 -19.60 -12.90
CA SER A 3 15.61 -19.71 -11.92
C SER A 3 15.34 -18.40 -11.16
N GLU A 4 16.39 -17.66 -10.77
CA GLU A 4 16.26 -16.42 -9.99
C GLU A 4 15.60 -15.28 -10.78
N VAL A 5 15.90 -15.19 -12.09
CA VAL A 5 15.30 -14.20 -12.98
C VAL A 5 13.81 -14.45 -13.17
N GLU A 6 13.42 -15.72 -13.28
CA GLU A 6 12.02 -16.11 -13.46
C GLU A 6 11.20 -15.87 -12.18
N GLU A 7 11.81 -16.10 -11.02
CA GLU A 7 11.19 -15.85 -9.71
C GLU A 7 10.99 -14.35 -9.47
N GLN A 8 11.99 -13.52 -9.78
CA GLN A 8 11.87 -12.06 -9.70
C GLN A 8 10.80 -11.52 -10.65
N LYS A 9 10.66 -12.10 -11.85
CA LYS A 9 9.64 -11.69 -12.80
C LYS A 9 8.24 -11.99 -12.26
N LYS A 10 8.01 -13.19 -11.72
CA LYS A 10 6.73 -13.56 -11.08
C LYS A 10 6.37 -12.66 -9.92
N ILE A 11 7.35 -12.27 -9.11
CA ILE A 11 7.12 -11.34 -7.98
C ILE A 11 6.71 -9.96 -8.52
N GLN A 12 7.38 -9.45 -9.55
CA GLN A 12 7.01 -8.16 -10.15
C GLN A 12 5.63 -8.19 -10.79
N GLU A 13 5.26 -9.27 -11.48
CA GLU A 13 3.93 -9.42 -12.07
C GLU A 13 2.84 -9.39 -10.99
N LYS A 14 3.04 -10.08 -9.86
CA LYS A 14 2.12 -10.03 -8.71
C LYS A 14 1.97 -8.62 -8.16
N ILE A 15 3.08 -7.88 -8.04
CA ILE A 15 3.05 -6.49 -7.56
C ILE A 15 2.23 -5.62 -8.51
N LEU A 16 2.47 -5.73 -9.82
CA LEU A 16 1.75 -4.95 -10.84
C LEU A 16 0.25 -5.26 -10.87
N GLU A 17 -0.11 -6.52 -10.64
CA GLU A 17 -1.51 -6.95 -10.57
C GLU A 17 -2.22 -6.32 -9.36
N ILE A 18 -1.60 -6.40 -8.18
CA ILE A 18 -2.10 -5.76 -6.95
C ILE A 18 -2.21 -4.24 -7.15
N GLU A 19 -1.19 -3.62 -7.77
CA GLU A 19 -1.21 -2.20 -8.07
C GLU A 19 -2.41 -1.83 -8.97
N SER A 20 -2.65 -2.62 -10.01
CA SER A 20 -3.70 -2.37 -10.98
C SER A 20 -5.09 -2.57 -10.37
N MET A 21 -5.24 -3.55 -9.47
CA MET A 21 -6.48 -3.75 -8.72
C MET A 21 -6.77 -2.58 -7.79
N ALA A 22 -5.80 -2.20 -6.94
CA ALA A 22 -6.00 -1.12 -5.99
C ALA A 22 -6.25 0.24 -6.67
N LYS A 23 -5.57 0.56 -7.79
CA LYS A 23 -5.80 1.80 -8.56
C LYS A 23 -7.24 1.95 -9.05
N LYS A 24 -7.96 0.87 -9.35
CA LYS A 24 -9.39 0.93 -9.76
C LYS A 24 -10.28 1.48 -8.66
N PHE A 25 -9.89 1.28 -7.41
CA PHE A 25 -10.61 1.69 -6.22
C PHE A 25 -10.16 3.05 -5.69
N MET A 26 -9.28 3.78 -6.40
CA MET A 26 -8.72 5.05 -5.93
C MET A 26 -9.11 6.20 -6.85
N THR A 27 -9.14 7.43 -6.31
CA THR A 27 -9.22 8.64 -7.12
C THR A 27 -7.88 8.97 -7.76
N GLN A 28 -7.88 9.84 -8.77
CA GLN A 28 -6.66 10.28 -9.44
C GLN A 28 -5.66 10.91 -8.46
N GLU A 29 -6.14 11.75 -7.53
CA GLU A 29 -5.31 12.39 -6.49
C GLU A 29 -4.64 11.36 -5.57
N ALA A 30 -5.39 10.33 -5.15
CA ALA A 30 -4.85 9.26 -4.32
C ALA A 30 -3.79 8.43 -5.09
N ILE A 31 -3.98 8.22 -6.39
CA ILE A 31 -2.98 7.57 -7.26
C ILE A 31 -1.72 8.42 -7.37
N GLU A 32 -1.83 9.74 -7.47
CA GLU A 32 -0.67 10.64 -7.47
C GLU A 32 0.08 10.61 -6.14
N ARG A 33 -0.63 10.63 -5.01
CA ARG A 33 -0.02 10.47 -3.68
C ARG A 33 0.68 9.12 -3.55
N TYR A 34 0.05 8.05 -4.02
CA TYR A 34 0.66 6.73 -4.10
C TYR A 34 1.96 6.76 -4.91
N GLY A 35 1.96 7.40 -6.09
CA GLY A 35 3.15 7.54 -6.92
C GLY A 35 4.31 8.23 -6.20
N ARG A 36 4.01 9.35 -5.50
CA ARG A 36 5.00 10.05 -4.68
C ARG A 36 5.52 9.18 -3.53
N LEU A 37 4.63 8.46 -2.85
CA LEU A 37 4.99 7.56 -1.76
C LEU A 37 5.82 6.38 -2.24
N LYS A 38 5.49 5.76 -3.38
CA LYS A 38 6.24 4.63 -3.95
C LYS A 38 7.69 5.01 -4.22
N SER A 39 7.92 6.21 -4.76
CA SER A 39 9.27 6.72 -5.04
C SER A 39 10.09 6.98 -3.77
N ALA A 40 9.47 7.40 -2.67
CA ALA A 40 10.16 7.67 -1.40
C ALA A 40 10.26 6.45 -0.47
N HIS A 41 9.21 5.63 -0.44
CA HIS A 41 8.98 4.54 0.53
C HIS A 41 8.20 3.38 -0.12
N GLN A 42 8.88 2.63 -0.99
CA GLN A 42 8.29 1.52 -1.75
C GLN A 42 7.58 0.47 -0.88
N GLN A 43 8.15 0.12 0.29
CA GLN A 43 7.55 -0.88 1.18
C GLN A 43 6.20 -0.42 1.77
N LYS A 44 6.10 0.84 2.21
CA LYS A 44 4.85 1.41 2.74
C LYS A 44 3.78 1.51 1.66
N ALA A 45 4.20 1.93 0.47
CA ALA A 45 3.33 2.02 -0.69
C ALA A 45 2.74 0.64 -1.05
N LEU A 46 3.57 -0.41 -1.07
CA LEU A 46 3.11 -1.78 -1.35
C LEU A 46 2.11 -2.27 -0.28
N GLN A 47 2.38 -2.04 1.01
CA GLN A 47 1.47 -2.42 2.09
C GLN A 47 0.09 -1.75 1.95
N ALA A 48 0.07 -0.46 1.60
CA ALA A 48 -1.17 0.27 1.35
C ALA A 48 -1.94 -0.33 0.16
N MET A 49 -1.26 -0.67 -0.94
CA MET A 49 -1.92 -1.26 -2.12
C MET A 49 -2.48 -2.64 -1.84
N VAL A 50 -1.76 -3.48 -1.11
CA VAL A 50 -2.25 -4.81 -0.69
C VAL A 50 -3.53 -4.66 0.13
N LEU A 51 -3.55 -3.72 1.09
CA LEU A 51 -4.73 -3.47 1.91
C LEU A 51 -5.91 -2.98 1.06
N ILE A 52 -5.69 -2.01 0.17
CA ILE A 52 -6.74 -1.47 -0.69
C ILE A 52 -7.27 -2.53 -1.66
N ALA A 53 -6.39 -3.32 -2.28
CA ALA A 53 -6.79 -4.42 -3.16
C ALA A 53 -7.61 -5.47 -2.38
N HIS A 54 -7.22 -5.77 -1.15
CA HIS A 54 -7.95 -6.68 -0.28
C HIS A 54 -9.36 -6.15 0.06
N LEU A 55 -9.45 -4.91 0.54
CA LEU A 55 -10.74 -4.24 0.83
C LEU A 55 -11.64 -4.15 -0.41
N GLY A 56 -11.04 -3.89 -1.58
CA GLY A 56 -11.75 -3.88 -2.86
C GLY A 56 -12.28 -5.25 -3.25
N SER A 57 -11.47 -6.31 -3.06
CA SER A 57 -11.88 -7.70 -3.34
C SER A 57 -13.01 -8.19 -2.43
N GLN A 58 -13.10 -7.67 -1.20
CA GLN A 58 -14.19 -7.93 -0.26
C GLN A 58 -15.42 -7.05 -0.51
N ASN A 59 -15.40 -6.22 -1.56
CA ASN A 59 -16.48 -5.30 -1.89
C ASN A 59 -16.82 -4.31 -0.74
N GLN A 60 -15.86 -4.05 0.15
CA GLN A 60 -15.96 -3.12 1.27
C GLN A 60 -15.74 -1.67 0.85
N ILE A 61 -15.13 -1.47 -0.32
CA ILE A 61 -14.96 -0.15 -0.94
C ILE A 61 -16.23 0.17 -1.74
N LYS A 62 -17.13 0.95 -1.12
CA LYS A 62 -18.37 1.41 -1.77
C LYS A 62 -18.13 2.55 -2.75
N GLU A 63 -17.12 3.39 -2.46
CA GLU A 63 -16.76 4.58 -3.23
C GLU A 63 -15.24 4.63 -3.40
N LYS A 64 -14.76 5.34 -4.43
CA LYS A 64 -13.31 5.46 -4.67
C LYS A 64 -12.61 6.10 -3.48
N ILE A 65 -11.51 5.50 -3.05
CA ILE A 65 -10.63 5.99 -1.99
C ILE A 65 -10.05 7.34 -2.41
N THR A 66 -10.38 8.37 -1.63
CA THR A 66 -9.89 9.73 -1.81
C THR A 66 -8.49 9.89 -1.25
N ASP A 67 -7.85 11.04 -1.52
CA ASP A 67 -6.52 11.35 -0.99
C ASP A 67 -6.49 11.32 0.56
N GLU A 68 -7.54 11.85 1.18
CA GLU A 68 -7.69 11.88 2.64
C GLU A 68 -7.82 10.47 3.23
N GLN A 69 -8.66 9.63 2.64
CA GLN A 69 -8.82 8.24 3.07
C GLN A 69 -7.53 7.43 2.86
N PHE A 70 -6.81 7.69 1.77
CA PHE A 70 -5.51 7.06 1.53
C PHE A 70 -4.49 7.49 2.60
N LYS A 71 -4.47 8.77 2.98
CA LYS A 71 -3.63 9.27 4.08
C LYS A 71 -3.99 8.61 5.42
N ASP A 72 -5.26 8.44 5.73
CA ASP A 72 -5.69 7.74 6.95
C ASP A 72 -5.22 6.28 6.98
N ILE A 73 -5.30 5.58 5.84
CA ILE A 73 -4.76 4.23 5.70
C ILE A 73 -3.25 4.21 5.99
N LEU A 74 -2.50 5.15 5.42
CA LEU A 74 -1.06 5.24 5.66
C LEU A 74 -0.74 5.51 7.14
N MET A 75 -1.50 6.38 7.80
CA MET A 75 -1.31 6.67 9.22
C MET A 75 -1.58 5.45 10.11
N ARG A 76 -2.53 4.58 9.74
CA ARG A 76 -2.82 3.32 10.45
C ARG A 76 -1.81 2.22 10.18
N LEU A 77 -1.14 2.27 9.02
CA LEU A 77 -0.05 1.34 8.67
C LEU A 77 1.25 1.69 9.39
N GLU A 78 1.42 2.95 9.82
CA GLU A 78 2.51 3.26 10.73
C GLU A 78 2.22 2.63 12.10
N PRO A 79 3.16 1.84 12.67
CA PRO A 79 3.00 1.38 14.03
C PRO A 79 2.85 2.60 14.93
N GLU A 80 1.78 2.65 15.73
CA GLU A 80 1.60 3.65 16.77
C GLU A 80 2.93 3.82 17.48
N LYS A 81 3.44 5.06 17.51
CA LYS A 81 4.72 5.41 18.14
C LYS A 81 4.81 4.63 19.44
N ARG A 82 5.73 3.66 19.51
CA ARG A 82 5.94 2.86 20.73
C ARG A 82 6.05 3.86 21.87
N GLU A 83 5.08 3.86 22.77
CA GLU A 83 5.17 4.60 24.01
C GLU A 83 6.44 4.10 24.70
N THR A 84 7.50 4.91 24.65
CA THR A 84 8.71 4.60 25.40
C THR A 84 8.34 4.77 26.86
N LYS A 85 7.90 3.70 27.51
CA LYS A 85 7.83 3.63 28.98
C LYS A 85 9.26 3.77 29.49
N ILE A 86 9.69 5.01 29.72
CA ILE A 86 10.94 5.32 30.42
C ILE A 86 10.69 4.95 31.88
N ILE A 87 11.05 3.72 32.25
CA ILE A 87 11.11 3.29 33.65
C ILE A 87 12.40 3.89 34.23
N ARG A 88 12.29 4.94 35.05
CA ARG A 88 13.40 5.38 35.90
C ARG A 88 13.51 4.41 37.08
N LYS A 89 14.69 3.83 37.28
CA LYS A 89 15.07 3.03 38.45
C LYS A 89 15.61 3.95 39.54
#